data_AF-A0A5C7Q1G5-F1
#
_entry.id   AF-A0A5C7Q1G5-F1
#
_cell.length_a   1.000
_cell.length_b   1.000
_cell.length_c   1.000
_cell.angle_alpha   90.00
_cell.angle_beta   90.00
_cell.angle_gamma   90.00
#
_symmetry.space_group_name_H-M   'P 1'
#
loop_
_entity.id
_entity.type
_entity.pdbx_description
1 polymer ?
#
loop_
_entity_poly.entity_id
_entity_poly.type
_entity_poly.pdbx_seq_one_letter_code
_entity_poly.pdbx_strand_id
1 'polypeptide(L)'
;MNTYPRGKLNADDEGALAMRLAVKDKTVIVDFGKEVVWLGLDADTARDLGRKLIKHADSIAPKPFPKKPILCLDFDGVIHRYSKGWQNGVIYDDAVPGFFEFAEAAAEHFHLVIYSSRSKTEEGQIEMALWMTAQRKKWREAGGKPKRSEPLSFEYADEKPPAFLTIDDRAVQFNGTWPDVSALKNFKPWNAT
;
A
#
# COMPACT_ATOMS: atom_id res chain seq x y z
N MET A 1 -39.67 11.43 -27.33
CA MET A 1 -39.68 10.71 -26.04
C MET A 1 -39.10 9.34 -26.29
N ASN A 2 -37.93 9.01 -25.72
CA ASN A 2 -37.31 7.69 -25.89
C ASN A 2 -38.16 6.66 -25.17
N THR A 3 -38.90 5.84 -25.93
CA THR A 3 -39.94 4.95 -25.40
C THR A 3 -39.39 3.70 -24.71
N TYR A 4 -38.08 3.50 -24.67
CA TYR A 4 -37.47 2.31 -24.07
C TYR A 4 -36.27 2.71 -23.19
N PRO A 5 -36.35 2.49 -21.86
CA PRO A 5 -35.21 2.73 -20.97
C PRO A 5 -34.13 1.66 -21.14
N ARG A 6 -32.90 2.05 -20.76
CA ARG A 6 -31.61 1.35 -20.87
C ARG A 6 -31.71 -0.18 -20.91
N GLY A 7 -31.34 -0.75 -22.06
CA GLY A 7 -31.13 -2.19 -22.24
C GLY A 7 -32.11 -2.89 -23.18
N LYS A 8 -33.15 -2.20 -23.68
CA LYS A 8 -34.12 -2.77 -24.62
C LYS A 8 -34.05 -2.10 -26.01
N LEU A 9 -33.78 -2.87 -27.07
CA LEU A 9 -33.83 -2.36 -28.45
C LEU A 9 -35.22 -2.48 -29.10
N ASN A 10 -36.07 -3.37 -28.60
CA ASN A 10 -37.45 -3.53 -29.08
C ASN A 10 -38.36 -4.05 -27.94
N ALA A 11 -39.64 -4.21 -28.25
CA ALA A 11 -40.67 -4.62 -27.30
C ALA A 11 -40.47 -6.05 -26.75
N ASP A 12 -39.71 -6.89 -27.46
CA ASP A 12 -39.45 -8.29 -27.12
C ASP A 12 -38.15 -8.47 -26.32
N ASP A 13 -37.43 -7.37 -26.08
CA ASP A 13 -36.16 -7.39 -25.36
C ASP A 13 -36.43 -7.46 -23.84
N GLU A 14 -35.98 -8.51 -23.16
CA GLU A 14 -36.09 -8.70 -21.70
C GLU A 14 -35.04 -7.89 -20.92
N GLY A 15 -34.50 -6.83 -21.52
CA GLY A 15 -33.34 -6.06 -21.07
C GLY A 15 -33.46 -5.38 -19.71
N ALA A 16 -33.17 -6.12 -18.65
CA ALA A 16 -32.29 -5.65 -17.59
C ALA A 16 -31.16 -6.68 -17.45
N LEU A 17 -30.10 -6.49 -18.24
CA LEU A 17 -28.92 -7.36 -18.21
C LEU A 17 -28.21 -7.15 -16.86
N ALA A 18 -28.19 -8.17 -16.00
CA ALA A 18 -27.40 -8.14 -14.77
C ALA A 18 -25.92 -8.30 -15.15
N MET A 19 -25.22 -7.17 -15.33
CA MET A 19 -23.77 -7.16 -15.57
C MET A 19 -23.01 -7.08 -14.25
N ARG A 20 -22.13 -8.04 -14.01
CA ARG A 20 -21.22 -8.09 -12.86
C ARG A 20 -19.77 -8.03 -13.35
N LEU A 21 -18.94 -7.32 -12.58
CA LEU A 21 -17.50 -7.28 -12.79
C LEU A 21 -16.83 -7.99 -11.63
N ALA A 22 -15.91 -8.90 -11.95
CA ALA A 22 -15.15 -9.65 -10.96
C ALA A 22 -13.71 -9.86 -11.45
N VAL A 23 -12.86 -10.26 -10.52
CA VAL A 23 -11.51 -10.73 -10.82
C VAL A 23 -11.40 -12.17 -10.34
N LYS A 24 -10.90 -13.05 -11.20
CA LYS A 24 -10.58 -14.43 -10.86
C LYS A 24 -9.38 -14.90 -11.67
N ASP A 25 -8.43 -15.57 -11.02
CA ASP A 25 -7.25 -16.16 -11.68
C ASP A 25 -6.53 -15.22 -12.64
N LYS A 26 -6.24 -13.99 -12.19
CA LYS A 26 -5.62 -12.92 -13.00
C LYS A 26 -6.37 -12.60 -14.30
N THR A 27 -7.70 -12.70 -14.26
CA THR A 27 -8.58 -12.36 -15.37
C THR A 27 -9.68 -11.43 -14.87
N VAL A 28 -9.92 -10.33 -15.58
CA VAL A 28 -11.11 -9.49 -15.38
C VAL A 28 -12.27 -10.17 -16.09
N ILE A 29 -13.33 -10.49 -15.35
CA ILE A 29 -14.52 -11.15 -15.85
C ILE A 29 -15.65 -10.14 -15.90
N VAL A 30 -16.30 -10.06 -17.07
CA VAL A 30 -17.60 -9.40 -17.24
C VAL A 30 -18.64 -10.51 -17.38
N ASP A 31 -19.42 -10.71 -16.32
CA ASP A 31 -20.48 -11.72 -16.31
C ASP A 31 -21.82 -11.03 -16.60
N PHE A 32 -22.49 -11.47 -17.66
CA PHE A 32 -23.80 -10.95 -18.07
C PHE A 32 -24.97 -11.82 -17.58
N GLY A 33 -24.70 -12.95 -16.92
CA GLY A 33 -25.68 -13.90 -16.41
C GLY A 33 -26.40 -14.73 -17.46
N LYS A 34 -26.17 -14.46 -18.75
CA LYS A 34 -26.71 -15.18 -19.91
C LYS A 34 -25.83 -14.94 -21.14
N GLU A 35 -26.09 -15.65 -22.23
CA GLU A 35 -25.44 -15.40 -23.52
C GLU A 35 -25.81 -14.02 -24.06
N VAL A 36 -24.82 -13.29 -24.58
CA VAL A 36 -24.97 -11.93 -25.11
C VAL A 36 -24.32 -11.84 -26.49
N VAL A 37 -25.11 -11.48 -27.49
CA VAL A 37 -24.64 -11.31 -28.89
C VAL A 37 -24.06 -9.91 -29.11
N TRP A 38 -24.71 -8.88 -28.56
CA TRP A 38 -24.25 -7.49 -28.65
C TRP A 38 -24.59 -6.72 -27.36
N LEU A 39 -23.80 -5.71 -27.03
CA LEU A 39 -24.00 -4.81 -25.89
C LEU A 39 -23.99 -3.36 -26.39
N GLY A 40 -25.11 -2.67 -26.26
CA GLY A 40 -25.23 -1.24 -26.56
C GLY A 40 -25.14 -0.40 -25.28
N LEU A 41 -24.26 0.60 -25.26
CA LEU A 41 -24.09 1.52 -24.13
C LEU A 41 -24.14 2.98 -24.61
N ASP A 42 -24.75 3.85 -23.81
CA ASP A 42 -24.57 5.29 -23.97
C ASP A 42 -23.14 5.73 -23.59
N ALA A 43 -22.75 6.94 -23.99
CA ALA A 43 -21.38 7.42 -23.84
C ALA A 43 -20.88 7.43 -22.39
N ASP A 44 -21.76 7.73 -21.43
CA ASP A 44 -21.36 7.82 -20.02
C ASP A 44 -21.24 6.44 -19.38
N THR A 45 -22.17 5.54 -19.71
CA THR A 45 -22.13 4.15 -19.26
C THR A 45 -20.93 3.40 -19.86
N ALA A 46 -20.61 3.65 -21.13
CA ALA A 46 -19.42 3.11 -21.78
C ALA A 46 -18.12 3.57 -21.09
N ARG A 47 -18.03 4.86 -20.72
CA ARG A 47 -16.88 5.39 -19.98
C ARG A 47 -16.77 4.81 -18.58
N ASP A 48 -17.88 4.68 -17.86
CA ASP A 48 -17.89 4.10 -16.51
C ASP A 48 -17.45 2.63 -16.53
N LEU A 49 -17.99 1.83 -17.47
CA LEU A 49 -17.56 0.45 -17.67
C LEU A 49 -16.05 0.39 -17.99
N GLY A 50 -15.57 1.22 -18.91
CA GLY A 50 -14.15 1.29 -19.26
C GLY A 50 -13.26 1.59 -18.05
N ARG A 51 -13.62 2.56 -17.20
CA ARG A 51 -12.86 2.88 -15.97
C ARG A 51 -12.83 1.71 -15.00
N LYS A 52 -13.96 1.01 -14.81
CA LYS A 52 -14.02 -0.15 -13.91
C LYS A 52 -13.19 -1.32 -14.44
N LEU A 53 -13.24 -1.58 -15.75
CA LEU A 53 -12.40 -2.59 -16.39
C LEU A 53 -10.91 -2.28 -16.21
N ILE A 54 -10.50 -1.03 -16.44
CA ILE A 54 -9.11 -0.59 -16.20
C ILE A 54 -8.73 -0.79 -14.74
N LYS A 55 -9.56 -0.34 -13.79
CA LYS A 55 -9.30 -0.53 -12.35
C LYS A 55 -9.09 -2.02 -11.99
N HIS A 56 -9.94 -2.91 -12.50
CA HIS A 56 -9.79 -4.35 -12.26
C HIS A 56 -8.56 -4.93 -12.95
N ALA A 57 -8.23 -4.48 -14.16
CA ALA A 57 -7.03 -4.90 -14.88
C ALA A 57 -5.75 -4.45 -14.15
N ASP A 58 -5.72 -3.22 -13.65
CA ASP A 58 -4.59 -2.70 -12.88
C ASP A 58 -4.41 -3.46 -11.56
N SER A 59 -5.51 -3.93 -10.95
CA SER A 59 -5.45 -4.73 -9.71
C SER A 59 -4.82 -6.12 -9.90
N ILE A 60 -4.78 -6.62 -11.13
CA ILE A 60 -4.18 -7.92 -11.49
C ILE A 60 -2.91 -7.80 -12.32
N ALA A 61 -2.59 -6.59 -12.81
CA ALA A 61 -1.38 -6.34 -13.53
C ALA A 61 -0.19 -6.69 -12.61
N PRO A 62 0.83 -7.40 -13.13
CA PRO A 62 2.02 -7.64 -12.34
C PRO A 62 2.61 -6.29 -11.96
N LYS A 63 2.66 -5.99 -10.65
CA LYS A 63 3.37 -4.81 -10.15
C LYS A 63 4.80 -4.89 -10.70
N PRO A 64 5.28 -3.88 -11.46
CA PRO A 64 6.64 -3.92 -11.97
C PRO A 64 7.60 -4.03 -10.78
N PHE A 65 8.51 -4.99 -10.83
CA PHE A 65 9.54 -5.09 -9.80
C PHE A 65 10.34 -3.78 -9.76
N PRO A 66 10.58 -3.22 -8.58
CA PRO A 66 11.35 -1.99 -8.48
C PRO A 66 12.75 -2.20 -9.07
N LYS A 67 13.24 -1.21 -9.84
CA LYS A 67 14.59 -1.27 -10.42
C LYS A 67 15.69 -1.24 -9.36
N LYS A 68 15.39 -0.69 -8.18
CA LYS A 68 16.32 -0.62 -7.04
C LYS A 68 16.00 -1.74 -6.06
N PRO A 69 17.02 -2.29 -5.35
CA PRO A 69 16.78 -3.24 -4.26
C PRO A 69 15.83 -2.65 -3.22
N ILE A 70 15.00 -3.50 -2.62
CA ILE A 70 14.02 -3.08 -1.62
C ILE A 70 14.71 -2.97 -0.25
N LEU A 71 14.63 -1.80 0.37
CA LEU A 71 14.92 -1.61 1.79
C LEU A 71 13.60 -1.55 2.53
N CYS A 72 13.33 -2.59 3.32
CA CYS A 72 12.14 -2.71 4.14
C CYS A 72 12.38 -2.06 5.50
N LEU A 73 11.46 -1.21 5.93
CA LEU A 73 11.52 -0.53 7.22
C LEU A 73 10.28 -0.92 8.02
N ASP A 74 10.46 -1.38 9.25
CA ASP A 74 9.35 -1.37 10.21
C ASP A 74 8.95 0.08 10.53
N PHE A 75 7.75 0.27 11.09
CA PHE A 75 7.24 1.59 11.45
C PHE A 75 7.40 1.89 12.95
N ASP A 76 6.80 1.09 13.83
CA ASP A 76 6.70 1.37 15.26
C ASP A 76 7.95 0.91 16.03
N GLY A 77 8.83 1.86 16.35
CA GLY A 77 10.13 1.60 16.98
C GLY A 77 11.29 1.79 16.01
N VAL A 78 11.03 2.02 14.72
CA VAL A 78 12.06 2.33 13.72
C VAL A 78 11.87 3.72 13.12
N ILE A 79 10.66 4.00 12.60
CA ILE A 79 10.32 5.30 12.01
C ILE A 79 9.63 6.17 13.05
N HIS A 80 8.57 5.65 13.66
CA HIS A 80 7.87 6.25 14.78
C HIS A 80 8.57 5.83 16.08
N ARG A 81 8.94 6.79 16.94
CA ARG A 81 9.74 6.50 18.15
C ARG A 81 9.10 5.47 19.10
N TYR A 82 7.77 5.43 19.15
CA TYR A 82 7.00 4.36 19.82
C TYR A 82 7.30 4.17 21.32
N SER A 83 7.49 5.28 22.05
CA SER A 83 7.92 5.30 23.46
C SER A 83 6.92 4.76 24.48
N LYS A 84 5.64 4.57 24.11
CA LYS A 84 4.56 4.12 25.00
C LYS A 84 3.99 2.76 24.59
N GLY A 85 4.64 2.06 23.67
CA GLY A 85 4.11 0.83 23.09
C GLY A 85 2.81 1.04 22.30
N TRP A 86 2.03 -0.03 22.13
CA TRP A 86 0.78 0.00 21.38
C TRP A 86 -0.30 0.77 22.13
N GLN A 87 -0.89 1.76 21.48
CA GLN A 87 -1.90 2.65 22.05
C GLN A 87 -3.17 2.65 21.19
N ASN A 88 -3.75 1.47 20.96
CA ASN A 88 -4.99 1.29 20.19
C ASN A 88 -4.99 1.96 18.81
N GLY A 89 -3.87 1.85 18.09
CA GLY A 89 -3.70 2.44 16.76
C GLY A 89 -3.23 3.90 16.76
N VAL A 90 -3.19 4.60 17.90
CA VAL A 90 -2.70 6.00 17.92
C VAL A 90 -1.20 6.05 17.58
N ILE A 91 -0.81 6.99 16.70
CA ILE A 91 0.57 7.33 16.38
C ILE A 91 0.91 8.65 17.11
N TYR A 92 1.57 8.55 18.27
CA TYR A 92 1.65 9.64 19.25
C TYR A 92 3.01 10.33 19.34
N ASP A 93 4.10 9.67 18.97
CA ASP A 93 5.42 10.27 18.95
C ASP A 93 5.73 10.93 17.59
N ASP A 94 6.81 11.70 17.57
CA ASP A 94 7.46 12.13 16.34
C ASP A 94 8.34 11.03 15.75
N ALA A 95 8.84 11.29 14.54
CA ALA A 95 9.80 10.43 13.88
C ALA A 95 11.08 10.28 14.71
N VAL A 96 11.73 9.12 14.62
CA VAL A 96 13.05 8.89 15.21
C VAL A 96 14.02 9.95 14.65
N PRO A 97 14.79 10.65 15.51
CA PRO A 97 15.72 11.69 15.04
C PRO A 97 16.66 11.18 13.94
N GLY A 98 16.82 11.96 12.88
CA GLY A 98 17.67 11.62 11.72
C GLY A 98 16.98 10.73 10.67
N PHE A 99 15.74 10.31 10.89
CA PHE A 99 15.03 9.40 9.97
C PHE A 99 14.90 9.98 8.54
N PHE A 100 14.55 11.26 8.38
CA PHE A 100 14.37 11.84 7.05
C PHE A 100 15.69 12.06 6.31
N GLU A 101 16.77 12.43 7.01
CA GLU A 101 18.11 12.49 6.43
C GLU A 101 18.57 11.13 5.93
N PHE A 102 18.31 10.09 6.72
CA PHE A 102 18.55 8.70 6.35
C PHE A 102 17.71 8.29 5.13
N ALA A 103 16.40 8.52 5.16
CA ALA A 103 15.49 8.11 4.09
C ALA A 103 15.81 8.81 2.76
N GLU A 104 16.15 10.11 2.78
CA GLU A 104 16.57 10.85 1.59
C GLU A 104 17.83 10.24 0.97
N ALA A 105 18.82 9.86 1.79
CA ALA A 105 20.04 9.18 1.32
C ALA A 105 19.77 7.74 0.85
N ALA A 106 18.98 6.98 1.59
CA ALA A 106 18.67 5.60 1.26
C ALA A 106 17.91 5.49 -0.07
N ALA A 107 17.00 6.43 -0.36
CA ALA A 107 16.23 6.43 -1.60
C ALA A 107 17.07 6.70 -2.88
N GLU A 108 18.34 7.13 -2.75
CA GLU A 108 19.29 7.14 -3.87
C GLU A 108 19.60 5.71 -4.35
N HIS A 109 19.61 4.74 -3.44
CA HIS A 109 20.07 3.37 -3.70
C HIS A 109 18.97 2.32 -3.61
N PHE A 110 17.90 2.59 -2.86
CA PHE A 110 16.87 1.62 -2.54
C PHE A 110 15.47 2.09 -2.94
N HIS A 111 14.58 1.13 -3.18
CA HIS A 111 13.13 1.34 -3.12
C HIS A 111 12.69 1.17 -1.67
N LEU A 112 12.14 2.23 -1.06
CA LEU A 112 11.77 2.23 0.35
C LEU A 112 10.36 1.65 0.53
N VAL A 113 10.27 0.58 1.30
CA VAL A 113 9.00 -0.09 1.61
C VAL A 113 8.82 -0.09 3.13
N ILE A 114 7.66 0.33 3.59
CA ILE A 114 7.25 0.23 4.99
C ILE A 114 6.41 -1.03 5.15
N TYR A 115 6.83 -1.91 6.04
CA TYR A 115 6.09 -3.12 6.41
C TYR A 115 5.85 -3.10 7.92
N SER A 116 4.58 -2.95 8.32
CA SER A 116 4.21 -2.80 9.72
C SER A 116 2.99 -3.65 10.03
N SER A 117 2.80 -3.99 11.32
CA SER A 117 1.53 -4.56 11.80
C SER A 117 0.32 -3.68 11.46
N ARG A 118 0.52 -2.36 11.31
CA ARG A 118 -0.49 -1.39 10.88
C ARG A 118 -0.86 -1.52 9.40
N SER A 119 0.03 -2.05 8.55
CA SER A 119 -0.19 -2.10 7.11
C SER A 119 -1.26 -3.10 6.66
N LYS A 120 -1.79 -3.93 7.57
CA LYS A 120 -2.79 -4.98 7.26
C LYS A 120 -4.15 -4.44 6.84
N THR A 121 -4.43 -3.16 7.10
CA THR A 121 -5.68 -2.52 6.68
C THR A 121 -5.36 -1.26 5.89
N GLU A 122 -6.27 -0.89 5.00
CA GLU A 122 -6.15 0.34 4.20
C GLU A 122 -6.12 1.57 5.12
N GLU A 123 -6.92 1.57 6.19
CA GLU A 123 -6.94 2.64 7.19
C GLU A 123 -5.58 2.81 7.86
N GLY A 124 -4.93 1.72 8.28
CA GLY A 124 -3.61 1.78 8.91
C GLY A 124 -2.52 2.29 7.97
N GLN A 125 -2.59 1.93 6.68
CA GLN A 125 -1.69 2.47 5.66
C GLN A 125 -1.91 3.99 5.47
N ILE A 126 -3.16 4.43 5.39
CA ILE A 126 -3.53 5.85 5.26
C ILE A 126 -3.07 6.65 6.49
N GLU A 127 -3.28 6.15 7.70
CA GLU A 127 -2.86 6.82 8.93
C GLU A 127 -1.35 7.01 9.00
N MET A 128 -0.57 5.98 8.65
CA MET A 128 0.88 6.10 8.57
C MET A 128 1.32 7.09 7.49
N ALA A 129 0.67 7.12 6.32
CA ALA A 129 1.00 8.04 5.24
C ALA A 129 0.69 9.51 5.61
N LEU A 130 -0.45 9.76 6.27
CA LEU A 130 -0.81 11.09 6.77
C LEU A 130 0.16 11.55 7.85
N TRP A 131 0.49 10.70 8.81
CA TRP A 131 1.47 11.01 9.84
C TRP A 131 2.85 11.27 9.22
N MET A 132 3.31 10.44 8.29
CA MET A 132 4.59 10.63 7.57
C MET A 132 4.65 11.97 6.85
N THR A 133 3.55 12.38 6.22
CA THR A 133 3.44 13.70 5.56
C THR A 133 3.57 14.84 6.57
N ALA A 134 2.89 14.75 7.72
CA ALA A 134 2.97 15.74 8.77
C ALA A 134 4.38 15.82 9.38
N GLN A 135 5.02 14.67 9.65
CA GLN A 135 6.38 14.60 10.17
C GLN A 135 7.40 15.16 9.18
N ARG A 136 7.26 14.86 7.88
CA ARG A 136 8.14 15.42 6.85
C ARG A 136 7.98 16.94 6.75
N LYS A 137 6.75 17.45 6.91
CA LYS A 137 6.51 18.90 6.98
C LYS A 137 7.26 19.52 8.17
N LYS A 138 7.10 18.97 9.39
CA LYS A 138 7.83 19.43 10.58
C LYS A 138 9.35 19.43 10.36
N TRP A 139 9.88 18.35 9.79
CA TRP A 139 11.30 18.23 9.47
C TRP A 139 11.79 19.32 8.50
N ARG A 140 11.03 19.62 7.44
CA ARG A 140 11.36 20.71 6.50
C ARG A 140 11.31 22.09 7.16
N GLU A 141 10.31 22.32 8.02
CA GLU A 141 10.19 23.57 8.79
C GLU A 141 11.36 23.74 9.77
N ALA A 142 11.91 22.64 10.29
CA ALA A 142 13.12 22.63 11.10
C ALA A 142 14.43 22.77 10.29
N GLY A 143 14.36 23.01 8.98
CA GLY A 143 15.52 23.21 8.10
C GLY A 143 15.98 21.98 7.33
N GLY A 144 15.26 20.86 7.42
CA GLY A 144 15.49 19.66 6.63
C GLY A 144 15.36 19.92 5.13
N LYS A 145 16.33 19.42 4.35
CA LYS A 145 16.40 19.64 2.89
C LYS A 145 16.37 18.31 2.15
N PRO A 146 15.51 18.16 1.11
CA PRO A 146 15.59 17.04 0.20
C PRO A 146 17.00 16.92 -0.38
N LYS A 147 17.50 15.69 -0.54
CA LYS A 147 18.80 15.46 -1.20
C LYS A 147 18.67 15.30 -2.71
N ARG A 148 17.45 15.06 -3.19
CA ARG A 148 17.14 14.74 -4.59
C ARG A 148 16.03 15.63 -5.13
N SER A 149 15.97 15.73 -6.45
CA SER A 149 14.85 16.36 -7.17
C SER A 149 13.57 15.52 -7.09
N GLU A 150 13.71 14.19 -7.09
CA GLU A 150 12.58 13.28 -7.01
C GLU A 150 11.97 13.33 -5.61
N PRO A 151 10.62 13.32 -5.51
CA PRO A 151 9.96 13.20 -4.22
C PRO A 151 10.42 11.94 -3.47
N LEU A 152 10.64 12.09 -2.16
CA LEU A 152 10.77 10.95 -1.27
C LEU A 152 9.42 10.22 -1.21
N SER A 153 9.41 8.95 -1.61
CA SER A 153 8.23 8.09 -1.62
C SER A 153 8.47 6.83 -0.78
N PHE A 154 7.39 6.32 -0.23
CA PHE A 154 7.36 5.06 0.52
C PHE A 154 6.19 4.24 -0.02
N GLU A 155 6.45 2.97 -0.32
CA GLU A 155 5.38 1.98 -0.51
C GLU A 155 5.00 1.39 0.85
N TYR A 156 3.72 1.08 1.06
CA TYR A 156 3.22 0.42 2.27
C TYR A 156 2.80 -1.00 1.90
N ALA A 157 3.58 -1.99 2.34
CA ALA A 157 3.30 -3.39 2.07
C ALA A 157 2.39 -3.98 3.15
N ASP A 158 1.39 -4.76 2.76
CA ASP A 158 0.51 -5.56 3.64
C ASP A 158 1.01 -7.01 3.80
N GLU A 159 1.77 -7.51 2.84
CA GLU A 159 2.51 -8.77 2.89
C GLU A 159 4.03 -8.56 3.02
N LYS A 160 4.76 -9.61 3.43
CA LYS A 160 6.22 -9.54 3.56
C LYS A 160 6.85 -9.23 2.20
N PRO A 161 7.53 -8.08 2.05
CA PRO A 161 8.17 -7.74 0.79
C PRO A 161 9.39 -8.64 0.54
N PRO A 162 9.77 -8.90 -0.73
CA PRO A 162 11.03 -9.55 -1.09
C PRO A 162 12.21 -8.57 -0.90
N ALA A 163 12.42 -8.17 0.36
CA ALA A 163 13.39 -7.15 0.73
C ALA A 163 14.83 -7.64 0.52
N PHE A 164 15.68 -6.76 -0.01
CA PHE A 164 17.13 -6.97 0.02
C PHE A 164 17.65 -6.89 1.47
N LEU A 165 17.14 -5.93 2.24
CA LEU A 165 17.46 -5.75 3.65
C LEU A 165 16.25 -5.21 4.41
N THR A 166 16.13 -5.55 5.70
CA THR A 166 15.09 -5.05 6.60
C THR A 166 15.72 -4.37 7.81
N ILE A 167 15.16 -3.23 8.22
CA ILE A 167 15.45 -2.55 9.49
C ILE A 167 14.20 -2.64 10.37
N ASP A 168 14.33 -3.27 11.53
CA ASP A 168 13.24 -3.60 12.45
C ASP A 168 13.76 -3.56 13.90
N ASP A 169 12.99 -3.00 14.82
CA ASP A 169 13.42 -2.78 16.21
C ASP A 169 13.38 -4.05 17.06
N ARG A 170 12.77 -5.13 16.56
CA ARG A 170 12.57 -6.41 17.25
C ARG A 170 13.08 -7.61 16.44
N ALA A 171 13.89 -7.38 15.42
CA ALA A 171 14.54 -8.44 14.66
C ALA A 171 15.94 -8.78 15.19
N VAL A 172 16.26 -10.08 15.21
CA VAL A 172 17.62 -10.58 15.41
C VAL A 172 18.14 -11.10 14.08
N GLN A 173 19.30 -10.62 13.63
CA GLN A 173 19.96 -11.16 12.45
C GLN A 173 20.41 -12.60 12.73
N PHE A 174 19.92 -13.55 11.95
CA PHE A 174 20.47 -14.91 11.95
C PHE A 174 21.79 -14.93 11.21
N ASN A 175 22.86 -15.31 11.89
CA ASN A 175 24.23 -15.34 11.36
C ASN A 175 24.74 -16.77 11.08
N GLY A 176 23.83 -17.74 11.00
CA GLY A 176 24.16 -19.17 10.86
C GLY A 176 24.21 -19.93 12.19
N THR A 177 24.11 -19.24 13.32
CA THR A 177 24.04 -19.85 14.66
C THR A 177 22.77 -19.43 15.38
N TRP A 178 22.13 -20.36 16.08
CA TRP A 178 20.92 -20.07 16.85
C TRP A 178 21.27 -19.35 18.16
N PRO A 179 20.57 -18.24 18.48
CA PRO A 179 20.77 -17.55 19.75
C PRO A 179 20.23 -18.39 20.91
N ASP A 180 20.79 -18.17 22.10
CA ASP A 180 20.26 -18.76 23.33
C ASP A 180 18.84 -18.23 23.61
N VAL A 181 17.94 -19.14 24.00
CA VAL A 181 16.53 -18.79 24.25
C VAL A 181 16.38 -17.82 25.44
N SER A 182 17.26 -17.91 26.44
CA SER A 182 17.22 -16.97 27.57
C SER A 182 17.62 -15.56 27.10
N ALA A 183 18.56 -15.44 26.17
CA ALA A 183 18.88 -14.16 25.54
C ALA A 183 17.67 -13.58 24.78
N LEU A 184 16.93 -14.42 24.03
CA LEU A 184 15.70 -13.99 23.34
C LEU A 184 14.63 -13.47 24.32
N LYS A 185 14.41 -14.17 25.43
CA LYS A 185 13.42 -13.77 26.46
C LYS A 185 13.76 -12.45 27.14
N ASN A 186 15.05 -12.11 27.22
CA ASN A 186 15.54 -10.89 27.85
C ASN A 186 15.78 -9.74 26.86
N PHE A 187 15.42 -9.93 25.58
CA PHE A 187 15.55 -8.90 24.57
C PHE A 187 14.78 -7.63 24.96
N LYS A 188 15.41 -6.48 24.75
CA LYS A 188 14.80 -5.16 24.90
C LYS A 188 15.07 -4.35 23.63
N PRO A 189 14.05 -3.74 23.01
CA PRO A 189 14.29 -2.80 21.92
C PRO A 189 15.02 -1.57 22.45
N TRP A 190 15.66 -0.82 21.56
CA TRP A 190 16.48 0.33 21.92
C TRP A 190 15.71 1.45 22.64
N ASN A 191 14.39 1.50 22.48
CA ASN A 191 13.49 2.48 23.07
C ASN A 191 12.82 1.98 24.37
N ALA A 192 13.18 0.81 24.88
CA ALA A 192 12.68 0.33 26.17
C ALA A 192 13.42 1.02 27.32
N THR A 193 12.75 1.98 27.97
CA THR A 193 13.15 2.53 29.27
C THR A 193 12.88 1.56 30.41
#